data_AF-A0A535DS31-F1
#
_entry.id   AF-A0A535DS31-F1
#
_cell.length_a   1.000
_cell.length_b   1.000
_cell.length_c   1.000
_cell.angle_alpha   90.00
_cell.angle_beta   90.00
_cell.angle_gamma   90.00
#
_symmetry.space_group_name_H-M   'P 1'
#
loop_
_entity.id
_entity.type
_entity.pdbx_description
1 polymer ?
#
loop_
_entity_poly.entity_id
_entity_poly.type
_entity_poly.pdbx_seq_one_letter_code
_entity_poly.pdbx_strand_id
1 'polypeptide(L)' 'MSERCHFCARVPAVRYALTVCDGPPDEAGAWRHESVPICNICRRFIVEAREIGAVFWSQPGRWYMGYASGRASGAG' A
#
# COMPACT_ATOMS: atom_id res chain seq x y z
N MET A 1 -5.01 -16.80 16.07
CA MET A 1 -3.79 -16.41 15.36
C MET A 1 -3.61 -14.91 15.51
N SER A 2 -2.50 -14.45 16.10
CA SER A 2 -2.23 -13.02 16.26
C SER A 2 -1.99 -12.39 14.89
N GLU A 3 -2.71 -11.32 14.58
CA GLU A 3 -2.53 -10.56 13.35
C GLU A 3 -1.09 -10.00 13.28
N ARG A 4 -0.49 -9.97 12.08
CA ARG A 4 0.88 -9.49 11.84
C ARG A 4 0.89 -8.38 10.82
N CYS A 5 1.85 -7.47 10.93
CA CYS A 5 2.13 -6.45 9.94
C CYS A 5 2.33 -7.10 8.57
N HIS A 6 1.56 -6.64 7.58
CA HIS A 6 1.54 -7.14 6.21
C HIS A 6 2.92 -7.12 5.53
N PHE A 7 3.77 -6.15 5.88
CA PHE A 7 5.06 -5.91 5.23
C PHE A 7 6.26 -6.53 5.95
N CYS A 8 6.22 -6.63 7.28
CA CYS A 8 7.42 -6.96 8.07
C CYS A 8 7.17 -7.92 9.24
N ALA A 9 5.98 -8.53 9.30
CA ALA A 9 5.57 -9.51 10.31
C ALA A 9 5.60 -9.06 11.80
N ARG A 10 5.91 -7.79 12.10
CA ARG A 10 5.84 -7.19 13.44
C ARG A 10 4.40 -7.08 13.94
N VAL A 11 4.20 -6.78 15.22
CA VAL A 11 2.87 -6.49 15.78
C VAL A 11 2.24 -5.28 15.07
N PRO A 12 1.03 -5.40 14.52
CA PRO A 12 0.35 -4.30 13.87
C PRO A 12 -0.18 -3.30 14.89
N ALA A 13 -0.21 -2.03 14.51
CA ALA A 13 -0.75 -0.93 15.31
C ALA A 13 -2.08 -0.41 14.75
N VAL A 14 -2.29 -0.53 13.44
CA VAL A 14 -3.47 0.00 12.74
C VAL A 14 -3.75 -0.80 11.47
N ARG A 15 -5.00 -0.82 11.01
CA ARG A 15 -5.34 -1.20 9.64
C ARG A 15 -5.26 0.02 8.74
N TYR A 16 -4.52 -0.07 7.65
CA TYR A 16 -4.27 1.05 6.75
C TYR A 16 -4.75 0.73 5.34
N ALA A 17 -5.46 1.68 4.73
CA ALA A 17 -5.91 1.54 3.35
C ALA A 17 -4.76 1.85 2.39
N LEU A 18 -4.51 0.94 1.46
CA LEU A 18 -3.50 1.04 0.42
C LEU A 18 -4.13 0.80 -0.95
N THR A 19 -3.53 1.37 -1.98
CA THR A 19 -3.82 0.94 -3.36
C THR A 19 -2.84 -0.16 -3.72
N VAL A 20 -3.34 -1.27 -4.23
CA VAL A 20 -2.56 -2.45 -4.62
C VAL A 20 -2.81 -2.80 -6.07
N CYS A 21 -1.76 -3.17 -6.78
CA CYS A 21 -1.78 -3.72 -8.13
C CYS A 21 -1.32 -5.17 -8.09
N ASP A 22 -2.07 -6.07 -8.72
CA ASP A 22 -1.56 -7.41 -9.04
C ASP A 22 -0.96 -7.35 -10.45
N GLY A 23 0.35 -7.58 -10.58
CA GLY A 23 1.06 -7.43 -11.86
C GLY A 23 1.82 -6.09 -11.99
N PRO A 24 2.27 -5.72 -13.20
CA PRO A 24 3.05 -4.50 -13.44
C PRO A 24 2.31 -3.22 -13.03
N PRO A 25 2.98 -2.22 -12.43
CA PRO A 25 2.33 -1.01 -11.91
C PRO A 25 1.82 -0.05 -13.01
N ASP A 26 2.25 -0.23 -14.25
CA ASP A 26 1.84 0.53 -15.44
C ASP A 26 0.49 0.08 -16.03
N GLU A 27 -0.03 -1.07 -15.61
CA GLU A 27 -1.35 -1.55 -16.02
C GLU A 27 -2.46 -0.87 -15.18
N ALA A 28 -2.99 0.24 -15.68
CA ALA A 28 -3.98 1.10 -15.00
C ALA A 28 -5.26 0.37 -14.52
N GLY A 29 -5.60 -0.79 -15.08
CA GLY A 29 -6.79 -1.58 -14.74
C GLY A 29 -6.63 -2.54 -13.55
N ALA A 30 -5.42 -2.75 -13.05
CA ALA A 30 -5.13 -3.74 -12.02
C ALA A 30 -5.08 -3.17 -10.58
N TRP A 31 -5.23 -1.85 -10.44
CA TRP A 31 -5.20 -1.17 -9.15
C TRP A 31 -6.54 -1.25 -8.40
N ARG A 32 -6.49 -1.62 -7.12
CA ARG A 32 -7.65 -1.64 -6.21
C ARG A 32 -7.26 -1.18 -4.81
N HIS A 33 -8.24 -0.91 -3.96
CA HIS A 33 -7.99 -0.56 -2.56
C HIS A 33 -8.07 -1.80 -1.65
N GLU A 34 -7.08 -1.97 -0.77
CA GLU A 34 -7.07 -2.99 0.27
C GLU A 34 -6.74 -2.39 1.63
N SER A 35 -7.40 -2.88 2.68
CA SER A 35 -7.08 -2.53 4.07
C SER A 35 -6.24 -3.63 4.69
N VAL A 36 -4.99 -3.33 5.03
CA VAL A 36 -4.05 -4.31 5.59
C VAL A 36 -3.53 -3.89 6.97
N PRO A 37 -3.29 -4.83 7.90
CA PRO A 37 -2.68 -4.51 9.19
C PRO A 37 -1.21 -4.10 9.01
N ILE A 38 -0.81 -2.96 9.59
CA ILE A 38 0.56 -2.45 9.52
C ILE A 38 1.07 -2.00 10.89
N CYS A 39 2.39 -2.10 11.10
CA CYS A 39 3.06 -1.52 12.26
C CYS A 39 3.37 -0.03 12.03
N ASN A 40 3.65 0.71 13.11
CA ASN A 40 3.98 2.15 13.05
C ASN A 40 5.22 2.45 12.18
N ILE A 41 6.17 1.53 12.09
CA ILE A 41 7.37 1.69 11.25
C ILE A 41 6.98 1.65 9.77
N CYS A 42 6.27 0.60 9.35
CA CYS A 42 5.80 0.49 7.96
C CYS A 42 4.85 1.63 7.58
N ARG A 43 4.02 2.10 8.53
CA ARG A 43 3.17 3.27 8.32
C ARG A 43 3.98 4.52 7.95
N ARG A 44 5.10 4.78 8.61
CA ARG A 44 5.96 5.93 8.28
C ARG A 44 6.48 5.85 6.85
N PHE A 45 7.04 4.69 6.47
CA PHE A 45 7.52 4.48 5.10
C PHE A 45 6.43 4.60 4.04
N ILE A 46 5.22 4.11 4.32
CA ILE A 46 4.06 4.25 3.41
C ILE A 46 3.66 5.72 3.25
N VAL A 47 3.68 6.50 4.33
CA VAL A 47 3.37 7.93 4.29
C VAL A 47 4.45 8.71 3.53
N GLU A 48 5.73 8.43 3.78
CA GLU A 48 6.84 9.02 3.05
C GLU A 48 6.79 8.68 1.55
N ALA A 49 6.54 7.41 1.21
CA ALA A 49 6.39 6.97 -0.18
C ALA A 49 5.22 7.69 -0.88
N ARG A 50 4.12 7.95 -0.17
CA ARG A 50 3.01 8.76 -0.69
C ARG A 50 3.45 10.17 -1.02
N GLU A 51 4.20 10.83 -0.13
CA GLU A 51 4.63 12.22 -0.31
C GLU A 51 5.51 12.41 -1.55
N ILE A 52 6.28 11.39 -1.92
CA ILE A 52 7.15 11.40 -3.11
C ILE A 52 6.55 10.69 -4.34
N GLY A 53 5.30 10.21 -4.24
CA GLY A 53 4.64 9.48 -5.33
C GLY A 53 5.27 8.12 -5.67
N ALA A 54 5.97 7.49 -4.72
CA ALA A 54 6.63 6.21 -4.93
C ALA A 54 5.67 5.02 -4.78
N VAL A 55 5.93 3.97 -5.59
CA VAL A 55 5.35 2.63 -5.45
C VAL A 55 6.36 1.70 -4.78
N PHE A 56 5.86 0.74 -4.00
CA PHE A 56 6.69 -0.24 -3.30
C PHE A 56 6.18 -1.65 -3.50
N TRP A 57 7.11 -2.60 -3.57
CA TRP A 57 6.83 -4.02 -3.74
C TRP A 57 6.96 -4.74 -2.40
N SER A 58 5.99 -5.60 -2.05
CA SER A 58 6.02 -6.30 -0.76
C SER A 58 5.66 -7.77 -0.77
N GLN A 59 5.11 -8.26 -1.87
CA GLN A 59 4.78 -9.67 -2.06
C GLN A 59 5.06 -10.04 -3.51
N PRO A 60 5.41 -11.31 -3.80
CA PRO A 60 5.55 -11.79 -5.17
C PRO A 60 4.36 -11.36 -6.02
N GLY A 61 4.63 -10.58 -7.07
CA GLY A 61 3.61 -10.10 -8.01
C GLY A 61 2.68 -8.99 -7.54
N ARG A 62 2.92 -8.34 -6.38
CA ARG A 62 2.03 -7.28 -5.88
C ARG A 62 2.76 -5.98 -5.58
N TRP A 63 2.27 -4.89 -6.18
CA TRP A 63 2.75 -3.53 -5.97
C TRP A 63 1.77 -2.74 -5.12
N TYR A 64 2.28 -1.82 -4.34
CA TYR A 64 1.50 -1.02 -3.41
C TYR A 64 1.85 0.46 -3.57
N MET A 65 0.84 1.30 -3.39
CA MET A 65 0.95 2.75 -3.39
C MET A 65 0.19 3.30 -2.20
N GLY A 66 0.77 4.30 -1.53
CA GLY A 66 0.18 4.96 -0.37
C GLY A 66 -0.96 5.90 -0.75
N TYR A 67 -2.03 5.43 -1.37
CA TYR A 67 -3.23 6.25 -1.59
C TYR A 67 -4.24 6.02 -0.48
N ALA A 68 -4.39 7.02 0.38
CA ALA A 68 -5.60 7.18 1.19
C ALA A 68 -6.66 7.78 0.27
N SER A 69 -7.73 7.03 0.03
CA SER A 69 -9.04 7.48 -0.45
C SER A 69 -9.15 8.98 -0.77
N GLY A 70 -9.03 9.33 -2.04
CA GLY A 70 -9.20 10.70 -2.50
C GLY A 70 -8.81 10.79 -3.97
N ARG A 71 -9.78 10.51 -4.84
CA ARG A 71 -9.76 10.62 -6.31
C ARG A 71 -8.37 10.45 -6.95
N ALA A 72 -8.17 9.32 -7.63
CA ALA A 72 -7.39 9.34 -8.85
C ALA A 72 -7.99 10.43 -9.75
N SER A 73 -7.46 11.64 -9.66
CA SER A 73 -7.70 12.64 -10.68
C SER A 73 -7.00 12.08 -11.90
N GLY A 74 -7.78 11.59 -12.86
CA GLY A 74 -7.30 11.40 -14.20
C GLY A 74 -6.64 12.72 -14.61
N ALA A 75 -5.32 12.69 -14.75
CA ALA A 75 -4.62 13.69 -15.54
C ALA A 75 -5.07 13.45 -16.98
N GLY A 76 -5.64 14.49 -17.58
CA GLY A 76 -6.04 14.52 -18.99
C GLY A 76 -4.87 14.57 -19.95
#